data_AF-A0A9D0ZLE4-F1
#
_entry.id   AF-A0A9D0ZLE4-F1
#
_cell.length_a   1.000
_cell.length_b   1.000
_cell.length_c   1.000
_cell.angle_alpha   90.00
_cell.angle_beta   90.00
_cell.angle_gamma   90.00
#
_symmetry.space_group_name_H-M   'P 1'
#
loop_
_entity.id
_entity.type
_entity.pdbx_description
1 polymer ?
#
loop_
_entity_poly.entity_id
_entity_poly.type
_entity_poly.pdbx_seq_one_letter_code
_entity_poly.pdbx_strand_id
1 'polypeptide(L)'
;MKKLLAALAALCLTLAPVALAEPENTATLYVVAYGEEVGQYPLGYSGELTAERLLEGLSALTEHAFACESIEREGEAITLTWSSEASLMPGVDAPMEVESLQLTFYDFDSTLQFMLDSAYHTLVNNLGVQKVFFNTIESAGLHFLNTDGTWALPAGAAYNGSFASWYATGYTFEDTRSPEMMGDPGDNISAEDAAQIAYAYLAYGEGADGWRIILEGFSEADGCEGYAFSIGQGEGDGYAESFGALVTYDGGVYARKAGETEYTLFTNWK
;
A
#
# COMPACT_ATOMS: atom_id res chain seq x y z
N MET A 1 -24.81 -64.52 24.06
CA MET A 1 -24.43 -64.01 25.40
C MET A 1 -23.84 -62.63 25.23
N LYS A 2 -24.18 -61.67 26.12
CA LYS A 2 -23.49 -60.39 26.43
C LYS A 2 -23.23 -59.42 25.24
N LYS A 3 -23.70 -58.16 25.22
CA LYS A 3 -23.33 -57.01 26.11
C LYS A 3 -21.80 -56.76 26.06
N LEU A 4 -21.22 -55.56 26.00
CA LEU A 4 -21.60 -54.14 26.05
C LEU A 4 -20.38 -53.34 25.47
N LEU A 5 -20.37 -52.08 25.02
CA LEU A 5 -21.36 -50.99 24.87
C LEU A 5 -20.93 -50.08 23.67
N ALA A 6 -21.66 -48.98 23.49
CA ALA A 6 -21.50 -47.74 22.73
C ALA A 6 -20.22 -46.90 23.06
N ALA A 7 -20.01 -45.67 22.56
CA ALA A 7 -20.86 -44.79 21.74
C ALA A 7 -20.01 -43.83 20.87
N LEU A 8 -20.40 -43.61 19.61
CA LEU A 8 -20.31 -42.29 19.01
C LEU A 8 -21.75 -41.88 18.70
N ALA A 9 -22.31 -40.99 19.54
CA ALA A 9 -23.65 -40.50 19.35
C ALA A 9 -23.68 -39.56 18.13
N ALA A 10 -24.58 -39.84 17.19
CA ALA A 10 -24.88 -38.89 16.13
C ALA A 10 -25.46 -37.62 16.75
N LEU A 11 -24.66 -36.56 16.82
CA LEU A 11 -25.19 -35.20 16.93
C LEU A 11 -25.59 -34.75 15.53
N CYS A 12 -26.61 -35.40 14.97
CA CYS A 12 -27.38 -34.80 13.89
C CYS A 12 -28.08 -33.58 14.48
N LEU A 13 -27.40 -32.43 14.42
CA LEU A 13 -28.06 -31.14 14.46
C LEU A 13 -29.07 -31.16 13.33
N THR A 14 -30.34 -31.39 13.67
CA THR A 14 -31.47 -31.09 12.79
C THR A 14 -31.60 -29.58 12.72
N LEU A 15 -30.62 -28.94 12.09
CA LEU A 15 -30.85 -27.71 11.36
C LEU A 15 -31.98 -28.05 10.38
N ALA A 16 -33.17 -27.52 10.70
CA ALA A 16 -34.18 -27.37 9.67
C ALA A 16 -33.52 -26.66 8.48
N PRO A 17 -33.89 -26.98 7.23
CA PRO A 17 -33.50 -26.15 6.12
C PRO A 17 -34.16 -24.78 6.33
N VAL A 18 -33.42 -23.89 6.98
CA VAL A 18 -33.49 -22.47 6.66
C VAL A 18 -33.10 -22.44 5.20
N ALA A 19 -34.11 -22.40 4.34
CA ALA A 19 -33.89 -21.93 2.99
C ALA A 19 -33.34 -20.52 3.17
N LEU A 20 -32.02 -20.36 3.02
CA LEU A 20 -31.47 -19.04 2.72
C LEU A 20 -32.26 -18.59 1.51
N ALA A 21 -33.01 -17.51 1.66
CA ALA A 21 -33.67 -16.89 0.52
C ALA A 21 -32.58 -16.62 -0.52
N GLU A 22 -32.81 -17.01 -1.77
CA GLU A 22 -31.83 -16.72 -2.81
C GLU A 22 -31.60 -15.20 -2.87
N PRO A 23 -30.35 -14.76 -3.05
CA PRO A 23 -30.00 -13.35 -3.03
C PRO A 23 -30.81 -12.60 -4.09
N GLU A 24 -31.34 -11.43 -3.73
CA GLU A 24 -32.17 -10.64 -4.64
C GLU A 24 -31.37 -10.07 -5.81
N ASN A 25 -30.08 -9.82 -5.58
CA ASN A 25 -29.15 -9.24 -6.53
C ASN A 25 -27.79 -9.96 -6.50
N THR A 26 -26.96 -9.71 -7.51
CA THR A 26 -25.60 -10.24 -7.60
C THR A 26 -24.62 -9.10 -7.90
N ALA A 27 -23.55 -9.06 -7.13
CA ALA A 27 -22.36 -8.24 -7.34
C ALA A 27 -21.21 -9.12 -7.87
N THR A 28 -20.16 -8.53 -8.42
CA THR A 28 -18.98 -9.24 -8.92
C THR A 28 -17.77 -8.94 -8.06
N LEU A 29 -17.19 -9.95 -7.42
CA LEU A 29 -15.87 -9.85 -6.79
C LEU A 29 -14.81 -10.05 -7.87
N TYR A 30 -13.89 -9.09 -7.97
CA TYR A 30 -12.78 -9.13 -8.91
C TYR A 30 -11.53 -9.58 -8.16
N VAL A 31 -10.90 -10.64 -8.66
CA VAL A 31 -9.62 -11.13 -8.14
C VAL A 31 -8.54 -10.78 -9.14
N VAL A 32 -7.59 -9.96 -8.70
CA VAL A 32 -6.45 -9.48 -9.48
C VAL A 32 -5.17 -9.94 -8.79
N ALA A 33 -4.31 -10.62 -9.53
CA ALA A 33 -3.08 -11.21 -9.03
C ALA A 33 -1.95 -11.02 -10.06
N TYR A 34 -0.73 -10.73 -9.59
CA TYR A 34 0.44 -10.50 -10.45
C TYR A 34 0.24 -9.42 -11.53
N GLY A 35 -0.66 -8.46 -11.30
CA GLY A 35 -1.01 -7.37 -12.22
C GLY A 35 -2.07 -7.70 -13.28
N GLU A 36 -2.67 -8.90 -13.25
CA GLU A 36 -3.70 -9.32 -14.21
C GLU A 36 -5.00 -9.76 -13.50
N GLU A 37 -6.16 -9.53 -14.12
CA GLU A 37 -7.43 -10.10 -13.63
C GLU A 37 -7.41 -11.61 -13.83
N VAL A 38 -7.41 -12.37 -12.72
CA VAL A 38 -7.35 -13.84 -12.73
C VAL A 38 -8.71 -14.49 -12.56
N GLY A 39 -9.73 -13.76 -12.08
CA GLY A 39 -11.09 -14.26 -12.03
C GLY A 39 -12.14 -13.27 -11.54
N GLN A 40 -13.40 -13.56 -11.88
CA GLN A 40 -14.59 -12.85 -11.44
C GLN A 40 -15.56 -13.82 -10.76
N TYR A 41 -16.04 -13.48 -9.57
CA TYR A 41 -16.81 -14.39 -8.72
C TYR A 41 -18.11 -13.71 -8.24
N PRO A 42 -19.28 -14.37 -8.34
CA PRO A 42 -20.55 -13.76 -7.96
C PRO A 42 -20.70 -13.69 -6.44
N LEU A 43 -20.99 -12.49 -5.92
CA LEU A 43 -21.45 -12.27 -4.55
C LEU A 43 -22.96 -12.02 -4.54
N GLY A 44 -23.71 -12.92 -3.91
CA GLY A 44 -25.12 -12.72 -3.64
C GLY A 44 -25.36 -11.70 -2.52
N TYR A 45 -26.27 -10.74 -2.75
CA TYR A 45 -26.71 -9.80 -1.72
C TYR A 45 -28.21 -9.48 -1.81
N SER A 46 -28.76 -8.96 -0.71
CA SER A 46 -30.14 -8.47 -0.60
C SER A 46 -30.12 -7.14 0.13
N GLY A 47 -31.01 -6.21 -0.24
CA GLY A 47 -30.93 -4.82 0.23
C GLY A 47 -29.88 -3.98 -0.51
N GLU A 48 -29.28 -3.02 0.19
CA GLU A 48 -28.28 -2.09 -0.36
C GLU A 48 -26.88 -2.74 -0.44
N LEU A 49 -26.17 -2.48 -1.55
CA LEU A 49 -24.79 -2.94 -1.72
C LEU A 49 -23.81 -1.91 -1.14
N THR A 50 -23.05 -2.31 -0.14
CA THR A 50 -22.05 -1.45 0.53
C THR A 50 -20.63 -1.92 0.26
N ALA A 51 -19.64 -1.07 0.57
CA ALA A 51 -18.23 -1.41 0.41
C ALA A 51 -17.79 -2.49 1.39
N GLU A 52 -18.22 -2.40 2.65
CA GLU A 52 -18.00 -3.41 3.70
C GLU A 52 -18.46 -4.78 3.19
N ARG A 53 -19.65 -4.85 2.56
CA ARG A 53 -20.20 -6.11 2.06
C ARG A 53 -19.38 -6.72 0.91
N LEU A 54 -18.74 -5.88 0.11
CA LEU A 54 -17.84 -6.31 -0.96
C LEU A 54 -16.49 -6.81 -0.40
N LEU A 55 -15.93 -6.13 0.60
CA LEU A 55 -14.70 -6.55 1.29
C LEU A 55 -14.90 -7.81 2.14
N GLU A 56 -16.05 -7.97 2.81
CA GLU A 56 -16.48 -9.23 3.43
C GLU A 56 -16.53 -10.36 2.39
N GLY A 57 -17.07 -10.07 1.19
CA GLY A 57 -17.14 -11.01 0.09
C GLY A 57 -15.77 -11.46 -0.40
N LEU A 58 -14.84 -10.51 -0.62
CA LEU A 58 -13.43 -10.81 -0.92
C LEU A 58 -12.81 -11.66 0.19
N SER A 59 -12.99 -11.26 1.45
CA SER A 59 -12.40 -11.98 2.59
C SER A 59 -12.88 -13.42 2.71
N ALA A 60 -14.18 -13.66 2.46
CA ALA A 60 -14.76 -15.00 2.46
C ALA A 60 -14.37 -15.84 1.23
N LEU A 61 -14.06 -15.20 0.10
CA LEU A 61 -13.60 -15.88 -1.12
C LEU A 61 -12.13 -16.31 -1.03
N THR A 62 -11.29 -15.45 -0.46
CA THR A 62 -9.83 -15.64 -0.43
C THR A 62 -9.32 -16.23 0.87
N GLU A 63 -10.15 -16.26 1.92
CA GLU A 63 -9.77 -16.64 3.30
C GLU A 63 -8.73 -15.69 3.94
N HIS A 64 -8.63 -14.45 3.44
CA HIS A 64 -7.71 -13.39 3.93
C HIS A 64 -8.48 -12.14 4.31
N ALA A 65 -8.03 -11.40 5.32
CA ALA A 65 -8.81 -10.31 5.90
C ALA A 65 -8.67 -9.00 5.10
N PHE A 66 -9.72 -8.59 4.38
CA PHE A 66 -9.85 -7.24 3.82
C PHE A 66 -10.46 -6.27 4.86
N ALA A 67 -9.90 -6.26 6.07
CA ALA A 67 -10.46 -5.54 7.22
C ALA A 67 -10.17 -4.02 7.17
N CYS A 68 -11.20 -3.21 7.37
CA CYS A 68 -11.09 -1.74 7.47
C CYS A 68 -11.56 -1.26 8.85
N GLU A 69 -10.87 -0.26 9.39
CA GLU A 69 -11.27 0.50 10.58
C GLU A 69 -12.39 1.49 10.24
N SER A 70 -12.29 2.15 9.08
CA SER A 70 -13.34 3.01 8.54
C SER A 70 -13.45 2.91 7.03
N ILE A 71 -14.67 3.14 6.53
CA ILE A 71 -14.93 3.37 5.11
C ILE A 71 -15.78 4.64 5.00
N GLU A 72 -15.31 5.60 4.22
CA GLU A 72 -15.96 6.89 4.02
C GLU A 72 -16.28 7.08 2.54
N ARG A 73 -17.51 7.52 2.22
CA ARG A 73 -17.94 7.77 0.83
C ARG A 73 -18.39 9.21 0.67
N GLU A 74 -17.76 9.94 -0.23
CA GLU A 74 -18.16 11.29 -0.64
C GLU A 74 -18.45 11.31 -2.16
N GLY A 75 -19.74 11.19 -2.50
CA GLY A 75 -20.19 11.16 -3.89
C GLY A 75 -19.63 9.96 -4.67
N GLU A 76 -18.76 10.25 -5.65
CA GLU A 76 -18.07 9.27 -6.50
C GLU A 76 -16.68 8.87 -5.95
N ALA A 77 -16.28 9.38 -4.78
CA ALA A 77 -15.07 8.98 -4.09
C ALA A 77 -15.38 8.05 -2.91
N ILE A 78 -14.45 7.11 -2.64
CA ILE A 78 -14.46 6.29 -1.42
C ILE A 78 -13.05 6.23 -0.83
N THR A 79 -12.95 6.30 0.50
CA THR A 79 -11.70 6.20 1.27
C THR A 79 -11.82 5.00 2.19
N LEU A 80 -10.83 4.11 2.14
CA LEU A 80 -10.74 2.92 2.98
C LEU A 80 -9.54 3.09 3.92
N THR A 81 -9.79 3.06 5.22
CA THR A 81 -8.75 3.02 6.24
C THR A 81 -8.57 1.57 6.68
N TRP A 82 -7.51 0.92 6.22
CA TRP A 82 -7.22 -0.48 6.57
C TRP A 82 -6.97 -0.61 8.08
N SER A 83 -7.53 -1.66 8.69
CA SER A 83 -7.27 -1.95 10.11
C SER A 83 -5.98 -2.74 10.29
N SER A 84 -5.48 -2.80 11.52
CA SER A 84 -4.33 -3.65 11.88
C SER A 84 -4.60 -5.16 11.76
N GLU A 85 -5.83 -5.57 11.46
CA GLU A 85 -6.22 -6.97 11.22
C GLU A 85 -6.21 -7.34 9.73
N ALA A 86 -5.95 -6.40 8.82
CA ALA A 86 -5.90 -6.69 7.39
C ALA A 86 -4.69 -7.55 7.01
N SER A 87 -4.87 -8.53 6.11
CA SER A 87 -3.79 -9.44 5.68
C SER A 87 -2.63 -8.74 4.94
N LEU A 88 -2.80 -7.46 4.56
CA LEU A 88 -1.75 -6.61 3.96
C LEU A 88 -0.90 -5.86 5.00
N MET A 89 -1.11 -6.06 6.30
CA MET A 89 -0.28 -5.44 7.35
C MET A 89 1.08 -6.16 7.47
N PRO A 90 2.20 -5.43 7.64
CA PRO A 90 3.50 -6.04 7.87
C PRO A 90 3.52 -6.96 9.10
N GLY A 91 4.10 -8.15 8.96
CA GLY A 91 4.15 -9.16 10.02
C GLY A 91 3.18 -10.33 9.85
N VAL A 92 2.34 -10.32 8.82
CA VAL A 92 1.75 -11.55 8.27
C VAL A 92 2.85 -12.34 7.56
N ASP A 93 3.07 -13.59 7.97
CA ASP A 93 4.14 -14.44 7.41
C ASP A 93 3.89 -14.73 5.92
N ALA A 94 4.90 -14.46 5.08
CA ALA A 94 4.92 -14.96 3.70
C ALA A 94 5.33 -16.46 3.68
N PRO A 95 4.78 -17.28 2.77
CA PRO A 95 3.86 -16.93 1.69
C PRO A 95 2.40 -16.80 2.11
N MET A 96 1.66 -15.89 1.47
CA MET A 96 0.19 -15.90 1.50
C MET A 96 -0.33 -16.90 0.45
N GLU A 97 -1.10 -17.89 0.88
CA GLU A 97 -1.74 -18.87 -0.01
C GLU A 97 -3.25 -18.65 -0.06
N VAL A 98 -3.82 -18.65 -1.28
CA VAL A 98 -5.27 -18.60 -1.52
C VAL A 98 -5.69 -19.96 -2.08
N GLU A 99 -5.86 -20.94 -1.19
CA GLU A 99 -6.11 -22.35 -1.57
C GLU A 99 -7.30 -22.50 -2.54
N SER A 100 -8.38 -21.75 -2.30
CA SER A 100 -9.61 -21.76 -3.11
C SER A 100 -9.37 -21.40 -4.58
N LEU A 101 -8.32 -20.60 -4.86
CA LEU A 101 -7.98 -20.08 -6.19
C LEU A 101 -6.64 -20.64 -6.73
N GLN A 102 -5.91 -21.44 -5.95
CA GLN A 102 -4.58 -21.98 -6.27
C GLN A 102 -3.54 -20.89 -6.55
N LEU A 103 -3.57 -19.79 -5.78
CA LEU A 103 -2.62 -18.69 -5.86
C LEU A 103 -1.65 -18.70 -4.66
N THR A 104 -0.40 -18.33 -4.89
CA THR A 104 0.64 -18.22 -3.85
C THR A 104 1.46 -16.96 -4.05
N PHE A 105 1.53 -16.12 -3.03
CA PHE A 105 2.28 -14.87 -3.02
C PHE A 105 3.47 -15.02 -2.08
N TYR A 106 4.68 -15.06 -2.64
CA TYR A 106 5.90 -15.44 -1.93
C TYR A 106 6.55 -14.29 -1.15
N ASP A 107 6.07 -13.08 -1.35
CA ASP A 107 6.58 -11.84 -0.77
C ASP A 107 5.41 -10.90 -0.39
N PHE A 108 5.74 -9.92 0.44
CA PHE A 108 4.78 -8.97 0.98
C PHE A 108 4.19 -8.05 -0.11
N ASP A 109 5.02 -7.58 -1.04
CA ASP A 109 4.59 -6.71 -2.14
C ASP A 109 3.55 -7.39 -3.04
N SER A 110 3.73 -8.68 -3.37
CA SER A 110 2.77 -9.46 -4.15
C SER A 110 1.45 -9.68 -3.40
N THR A 111 1.50 -9.83 -2.07
CA THR A 111 0.33 -9.90 -1.20
C THR A 111 -0.43 -8.57 -1.16
N LEU A 112 0.31 -7.47 -1.00
CA LEU A 112 -0.24 -6.12 -0.99
C LEU A 112 -0.85 -5.77 -2.35
N GLN A 113 -0.18 -6.08 -3.46
CA GLN A 113 -0.71 -5.92 -4.80
C GLN A 113 -2.06 -6.62 -4.95
N PHE A 114 -2.11 -7.92 -4.60
CA PHE A 114 -3.32 -8.72 -4.70
C PHE A 114 -4.48 -8.08 -3.94
N MET A 115 -4.24 -7.61 -2.72
CA MET A 115 -5.29 -7.01 -1.89
C MET A 115 -5.75 -5.65 -2.42
N LEU A 116 -4.83 -4.75 -2.78
CA LEU A 116 -5.18 -3.40 -3.25
C LEU A 116 -5.84 -3.42 -4.63
N ASP A 117 -5.31 -4.19 -5.58
CA ASP A 117 -5.89 -4.30 -6.92
C ASP A 117 -7.28 -4.97 -6.84
N SER A 118 -7.43 -6.09 -6.13
CA SER A 118 -8.73 -6.79 -5.99
C SER A 118 -9.79 -5.94 -5.29
N ALA A 119 -9.41 -5.20 -4.23
CA ALA A 119 -10.31 -4.26 -3.56
C ALA A 119 -10.73 -3.12 -4.49
N TYR A 120 -9.78 -2.48 -5.18
CA TYR A 120 -10.05 -1.39 -6.11
C TYR A 120 -11.04 -1.80 -7.21
N HIS A 121 -10.73 -2.89 -7.95
CA HIS A 121 -11.56 -3.32 -9.07
C HIS A 121 -12.94 -3.76 -8.61
N THR A 122 -13.04 -4.38 -7.43
CA THR A 122 -14.34 -4.74 -6.83
C THR A 122 -15.16 -3.50 -6.46
N LEU A 123 -14.58 -2.47 -5.84
CA LEU A 123 -15.31 -1.26 -5.44
C LEU A 123 -15.78 -0.43 -6.63
N VAL A 124 -14.88 -0.16 -7.59
CA VAL A 124 -15.16 0.67 -8.77
C VAL A 124 -16.28 0.07 -9.62
N ASN A 125 -16.16 -1.22 -9.98
CA ASN A 125 -17.12 -1.86 -10.90
C ASN A 125 -18.51 -2.11 -10.30
N ASN A 126 -18.64 -2.18 -8.96
CA ASN A 126 -19.92 -2.45 -8.31
C ASN A 126 -20.60 -1.19 -7.71
N LEU A 127 -19.83 -0.23 -7.18
CA LEU A 127 -20.38 0.94 -6.49
C LEU A 127 -20.46 2.20 -7.36
N GLY A 128 -19.92 2.15 -8.58
CA GLY A 128 -19.87 3.29 -9.50
C GLY A 128 -19.00 4.45 -9.00
N VAL A 129 -18.02 4.16 -8.14
CA VAL A 129 -17.04 5.14 -7.65
C VAL A 129 -15.94 5.33 -8.70
N GLN A 130 -15.49 6.57 -8.88
CA GLN A 130 -14.41 6.93 -9.81
C GLN A 130 -13.05 7.11 -9.13
N LYS A 131 -13.04 7.22 -7.79
CA LYS A 131 -11.82 7.40 -6.99
C LYS A 131 -11.86 6.52 -5.76
N VAL A 132 -10.78 5.81 -5.51
CA VAL A 132 -10.55 5.00 -4.30
C VAL A 132 -9.29 5.52 -3.64
N PHE A 133 -9.35 5.82 -2.35
CA PHE A 133 -8.21 6.21 -1.52
C PHE A 133 -7.95 5.11 -0.49
N PHE A 134 -6.68 4.83 -0.20
CA PHE A 134 -6.28 3.83 0.78
C PHE A 134 -5.38 4.48 1.84
N ASN A 135 -5.77 4.31 3.10
CA ASN A 135 -5.09 4.84 4.28
C ASN A 135 -4.80 3.68 5.26
N THR A 136 -3.92 3.90 6.24
CA THR A 136 -3.86 3.07 7.46
C THR A 136 -4.39 3.87 8.66
N ILE A 137 -4.52 3.22 9.82
CA ILE A 137 -4.79 3.91 11.09
C ILE A 137 -3.67 4.93 11.43
N GLU A 138 -2.45 4.67 10.96
CA GLU A 138 -1.25 5.46 11.29
C GLU A 138 -0.93 6.55 10.26
N SER A 139 -1.47 6.47 9.03
CA SER A 139 -1.14 7.40 7.93
C SER A 139 -2.30 7.59 6.96
N ALA A 140 -2.43 8.82 6.43
CA ALA A 140 -3.43 9.19 5.42
C ALA A 140 -3.09 8.70 3.98
N GLY A 141 -2.21 7.71 3.85
CA GLY A 141 -1.82 7.01 2.61
C GLY A 141 -1.31 5.59 2.93
N LEU A 142 -0.58 4.96 2.00
CA LEU A 142 0.10 3.66 2.24
C LEU A 142 1.60 3.77 2.03
N HIS A 143 2.34 3.53 3.11
CA HIS A 143 3.78 3.35 3.17
C HIS A 143 4.10 2.46 4.37
N PHE A 144 4.92 1.43 4.19
CA PHE A 144 5.26 0.48 5.26
C PHE A 144 6.78 0.47 5.50
N LEU A 145 7.20 0.82 6.71
CA LEU A 145 8.62 0.96 7.11
C LEU A 145 9.46 -0.34 7.04
N ASN A 146 8.86 -1.46 6.66
CA ASN A 146 9.49 -2.78 6.56
C ASN A 146 9.47 -3.35 5.13
N THR A 147 9.09 -2.56 4.12
CA THR A 147 9.31 -2.90 2.71
C THR A 147 10.66 -2.34 2.23
N ASP A 148 11.15 -2.78 1.07
CA ASP A 148 12.47 -2.38 0.53
C ASP A 148 12.53 -0.91 0.03
N GLY A 149 11.64 -0.02 0.51
CA GLY A 149 11.53 1.39 0.09
C GLY A 149 11.14 1.62 -1.38
N THR A 150 10.80 0.54 -2.11
CA THR A 150 10.68 0.55 -3.57
C THR A 150 9.39 1.16 -4.10
N TRP A 151 8.37 1.40 -3.27
CA TRP A 151 7.06 1.94 -3.69
C TRP A 151 6.44 2.82 -2.58
N ALA A 152 5.55 3.74 -2.96
CA ALA A 152 4.74 4.50 -2.00
C ALA A 152 3.43 5.01 -2.62
N LEU A 153 2.33 4.98 -1.84
CA LEU A 153 1.06 5.66 -2.17
C LEU A 153 0.91 6.88 -1.23
N PRO A 154 1.23 8.10 -1.69
CA PRO A 154 1.23 9.28 -0.84
C PRO A 154 -0.20 9.71 -0.45
N ALA A 155 -0.29 10.47 0.64
CA ALA A 155 -1.57 10.88 1.21
C ALA A 155 -2.42 11.69 0.22
N GLY A 156 -3.71 11.35 0.12
CA GLY A 156 -4.63 11.99 -0.82
C GLY A 156 -4.43 11.64 -2.30
N ALA A 157 -3.55 10.69 -2.64
CA ALA A 157 -3.48 10.12 -3.98
C ALA A 157 -4.57 9.07 -4.18
N ALA A 158 -5.35 9.19 -5.27
CA ALA A 158 -6.32 8.18 -5.64
C ALA A 158 -5.59 6.98 -6.25
N TYR A 159 -5.85 5.79 -5.71
CA TYR A 159 -5.39 4.54 -6.29
C TYR A 159 -6.01 4.34 -7.69
N ASN A 160 -5.26 3.72 -8.58
CA ASN A 160 -5.58 3.61 -10.01
C ASN A 160 -5.86 2.16 -10.48
N GLY A 161 -5.82 1.19 -9.57
CA GLY A 161 -6.05 -0.23 -9.87
C GLY A 161 -4.86 -0.97 -10.46
N SER A 162 -3.65 -0.44 -10.26
CA SER A 162 -2.40 -1.14 -10.58
C SER A 162 -1.33 -0.80 -9.55
N PHE A 163 -1.09 -1.70 -8.59
CA PHE A 163 -0.02 -1.56 -7.60
C PHE A 163 1.34 -1.25 -8.24
N ALA A 164 1.63 -1.89 -9.37
CA ALA A 164 2.90 -1.75 -10.08
C ALA A 164 3.23 -0.31 -10.51
N SER A 165 2.23 0.57 -10.62
CA SER A 165 2.43 1.99 -10.94
C SER A 165 2.91 2.86 -9.76
N TRP A 166 2.90 2.32 -8.54
CA TRP A 166 3.34 3.00 -7.31
C TRP A 166 4.78 2.65 -6.93
N TYR A 167 5.41 1.70 -7.63
CA TYR A 167 6.86 1.53 -7.59
C TYR A 167 7.57 2.79 -8.08
N ALA A 168 8.70 3.08 -7.43
CA ALA A 168 9.71 4.04 -7.82
C ALA A 168 10.12 3.84 -9.29
N THR A 169 9.43 4.54 -10.18
CA THR A 169 9.70 4.57 -11.61
C THR A 169 9.93 6.01 -12.01
N GLY A 170 11.14 6.30 -12.50
CA GLY A 170 11.55 7.63 -12.96
C GLY A 170 12.78 8.23 -12.27
N TYR A 171 13.35 7.62 -11.23
CA TYR A 171 14.65 8.02 -10.68
C TYR A 171 15.63 6.86 -10.45
N THR A 172 16.93 7.18 -10.35
CA THR A 172 17.95 6.29 -9.76
C THR A 172 18.45 6.86 -8.43
N PHE A 173 18.65 5.99 -7.45
CA PHE A 173 19.25 6.36 -6.16
C PHE A 173 20.76 6.07 -6.15
N GLU A 174 21.55 7.00 -5.62
CA GLU A 174 23.00 6.84 -5.47
C GLU A 174 23.46 7.33 -4.10
N ASP A 175 23.92 6.40 -3.25
CA ASP A 175 24.64 6.74 -2.02
C ASP A 175 26.09 7.12 -2.34
N THR A 176 26.40 8.41 -2.23
CA THR A 176 27.75 8.95 -2.44
C THR A 176 28.45 9.38 -1.15
N ARG A 177 27.87 9.03 0.01
CA ARG A 177 28.47 9.31 1.31
C ARG A 177 29.89 8.74 1.38
N SER A 178 30.76 9.45 2.09
CA SER A 178 32.09 8.93 2.37
C SER A 178 32.00 7.60 3.14
N PRO A 179 32.90 6.62 2.93
CA PRO A 179 32.85 5.34 3.64
C PRO A 179 32.88 5.45 5.17
N GLU A 180 33.34 6.60 5.70
CA GLU A 180 33.35 6.95 7.13
C GLU A 180 31.97 7.38 7.68
N MET A 181 31.02 7.68 6.78
CA MET A 181 29.62 8.04 7.05
C MET A 181 28.63 6.92 6.68
N MET A 182 29.11 5.82 6.08
CA MET A 182 28.29 4.64 5.79
C MET A 182 28.10 3.81 7.07
N GLY A 183 26.85 3.52 7.41
CA GLY A 183 26.49 2.72 8.58
C GLY A 183 25.75 3.48 9.69
N ASP A 184 25.44 4.76 9.50
CA ASP A 184 24.40 5.44 10.27
C ASP A 184 23.03 5.26 9.55
N PRO A 185 22.11 4.46 10.13
CA PRO A 185 20.86 4.05 9.49
C PRO A 185 19.74 5.08 9.64
N GLY A 186 19.96 6.21 10.32
CA GLY A 186 18.88 7.09 10.77
C GLY A 186 18.03 6.45 11.88
N ASP A 187 17.34 7.27 12.66
CA ASP A 187 16.63 6.77 13.85
C ASP A 187 15.35 5.96 13.51
N ASN A 188 14.75 6.15 12.32
CA ASN A 188 13.42 5.60 12.00
C ASN A 188 13.05 5.51 10.50
N ILE A 189 13.98 5.72 9.58
CA ILE A 189 13.74 5.77 8.12
C ILE A 189 15.07 5.49 7.41
N SER A 190 15.08 4.67 6.36
CA SER A 190 16.31 4.39 5.60
C SER A 190 16.67 5.52 4.63
N ALA A 191 17.89 5.48 4.10
CA ALA A 191 18.33 6.42 3.07
C ALA A 191 17.52 6.28 1.76
N GLU A 192 17.18 5.03 1.42
CA GLU A 192 16.37 4.65 0.28
C GLU A 192 14.92 5.15 0.41
N ASP A 193 14.28 4.94 1.57
CA ASP A 193 12.93 5.46 1.88
C ASP A 193 12.89 7.00 1.80
N ALA A 194 13.92 7.64 2.35
CA ALA A 194 14.04 9.09 2.35
C ALA A 194 14.26 9.64 0.93
N ALA A 195 15.01 8.93 0.07
CA ALA A 195 15.13 9.25 -1.34
C ALA A 195 13.79 9.11 -2.08
N GLN A 196 13.00 8.07 -1.77
CA GLN A 196 11.67 7.86 -2.34
C GLN A 196 10.67 8.94 -1.89
N ILE A 197 10.71 9.36 -0.62
CA ILE A 197 9.92 10.48 -0.11
C ILE A 197 10.29 11.79 -0.82
N ALA A 198 11.60 12.05 -1.00
CA ALA A 198 12.06 13.22 -1.76
C ALA A 198 11.62 13.17 -3.23
N TYR A 199 11.66 12.00 -3.88
CA TYR A 199 11.14 11.80 -5.24
C TYR A 199 9.64 12.13 -5.33
N ALA A 200 8.84 11.51 -4.47
CA ALA A 200 7.39 11.58 -4.51
C ALA A 200 6.85 13.01 -4.28
N TYR A 201 7.44 13.76 -3.35
CA TYR A 201 6.98 15.11 -3.02
C TYR A 201 7.58 16.22 -3.89
N LEU A 202 8.81 16.06 -4.40
CA LEU A 202 9.54 17.17 -5.05
C LEU A 202 9.82 16.96 -6.54
N ALA A 203 9.94 15.71 -7.03
CA ALA A 203 10.40 15.43 -8.40
C ALA A 203 9.32 14.84 -9.32
N TYR A 204 8.46 13.95 -8.80
CA TYR A 204 7.45 13.25 -9.59
C TYR A 204 6.50 14.19 -10.36
N GLY A 205 6.10 15.31 -9.75
CA GLY A 205 5.20 16.30 -10.35
C GLY A 205 5.82 17.23 -11.40
N GLU A 206 7.14 17.30 -11.51
CA GLU A 206 7.85 18.25 -12.38
C GLU A 206 7.86 17.81 -13.87
N GLY A 207 7.37 16.60 -14.18
CA GLY A 207 7.13 16.16 -15.55
C GLY A 207 8.38 15.87 -16.38
N ALA A 208 9.50 15.56 -15.72
CA ALA A 208 10.75 15.17 -16.33
C ALA A 208 11.10 13.70 -16.02
N ASP A 209 11.71 12.99 -16.98
CA ASP A 209 12.12 11.59 -16.84
C ASP A 209 13.59 11.46 -16.43
N GLY A 210 13.96 10.35 -15.78
CA GLY A 210 15.37 10.02 -15.53
C GLY A 210 16.03 10.92 -14.48
N TRP A 211 15.31 11.17 -13.38
CA TRP A 211 15.85 11.82 -12.20
C TRP A 211 16.98 11.00 -11.58
N ARG A 212 17.88 11.67 -10.88
CA ARG A 212 18.91 11.05 -10.04
C ARG A 212 18.86 11.73 -8.68
N ILE A 213 18.71 10.92 -7.64
CA ILE A 213 18.68 11.35 -6.25
C ILE A 213 19.97 10.85 -5.62
N ILE A 214 20.85 11.81 -5.35
CA ILE A 214 22.21 11.57 -4.86
C ILE A 214 22.20 11.90 -3.37
N LEU A 215 22.46 10.93 -2.50
CA LEU A 215 22.66 11.19 -1.08
C LEU A 215 24.03 11.81 -0.86
N GLU A 216 24.04 13.06 -0.40
CA GLU A 216 25.25 13.83 -0.10
C GLU A 216 25.71 13.61 1.35
N GLY A 217 24.78 13.34 2.27
CA GLY A 217 25.06 13.13 3.68
C GLY A 217 23.87 13.48 4.57
N PHE A 218 24.16 14.15 5.69
CA PHE A 218 23.17 14.53 6.70
C PHE A 218 23.10 16.06 6.82
N SER A 219 21.93 16.59 7.17
CA SER A 219 21.74 18.01 7.44
C SER A 219 20.63 18.25 8.46
N GLU A 220 20.47 19.50 8.89
CA GLU A 220 19.48 19.92 9.87
C GLU A 220 18.73 21.15 9.34
N ALA A 221 17.41 21.16 9.51
CA ALA A 221 16.56 22.34 9.30
C ALA A 221 15.57 22.47 10.46
N ASP A 222 15.35 23.70 10.94
CA ASP A 222 14.45 24.02 12.07
C ASP A 222 14.65 23.20 13.36
N GLY A 223 15.85 22.63 13.56
CA GLY A 223 16.20 21.78 14.71
C GLY A 223 15.98 20.28 14.47
N CYS A 224 15.66 19.88 13.24
CA CYS A 224 15.34 18.51 12.84
C CYS A 224 16.39 17.96 11.88
N GLU A 225 17.05 16.87 12.27
CA GLU A 225 18.11 16.19 11.50
C GLU A 225 17.52 15.20 10.47
N GLY A 226 18.25 14.97 9.37
CA GLY A 226 17.92 13.91 8.42
C GLY A 226 18.84 13.82 7.21
N TYR A 227 18.39 13.09 6.20
CA TYR A 227 19.14 12.83 4.97
C TYR A 227 19.06 14.00 3.99
N ALA A 228 20.22 14.44 3.51
CA ALA A 228 20.37 15.52 2.54
C ALA A 228 20.72 14.99 1.15
N PHE A 229 19.90 15.34 0.16
CA PHE A 229 20.00 14.87 -1.21
C PHE A 229 20.19 16.01 -2.20
N SER A 230 20.96 15.75 -3.26
CA SER A 230 20.93 16.55 -4.50
C SER A 230 20.03 15.83 -5.51
N ILE A 231 19.07 16.56 -6.11
CA ILE A 231 18.07 16.01 -7.03
C ILE A 231 18.16 16.73 -8.37
N GLY A 232 18.36 15.95 -9.43
CA GLY A 232 18.71 16.47 -10.74
C GLY A 232 18.66 15.42 -11.84
N GLN A 233 19.24 15.73 -13.00
CA GLN A 233 19.27 14.84 -14.17
C GLN A 233 20.67 14.79 -14.80
N GLY A 234 20.96 13.73 -15.56
CA GLY A 234 22.23 13.54 -16.27
C GLY A 234 23.32 12.81 -15.46
N GLU A 235 24.31 12.22 -16.15
CA GLU A 235 25.30 11.31 -15.56
C GLU A 235 26.69 11.94 -15.42
N GLY A 236 27.40 11.59 -14.34
CA GLY A 236 28.79 12.03 -14.09
C GLY A 236 28.98 13.55 -14.16
N ASP A 237 29.98 13.99 -14.91
CA ASP A 237 30.26 15.42 -15.18
C ASP A 237 29.11 16.15 -15.91
N GLY A 238 28.11 15.42 -16.41
CA GLY A 238 26.91 15.94 -17.04
C GLY A 238 25.68 16.03 -16.12
N TYR A 239 25.82 15.71 -14.82
CA TYR A 239 24.76 15.90 -13.84
C TYR A 239 24.47 17.39 -13.59
N ALA A 240 23.19 17.75 -13.55
CA ALA A 240 22.71 19.07 -13.19
C ALA A 240 21.70 18.97 -12.04
N GLU A 241 22.06 19.50 -10.87
CA GLU A 241 21.15 19.72 -9.74
C GLU A 241 20.03 20.68 -10.15
N SER A 242 18.78 20.26 -9.94
CA SER A 242 17.59 21.10 -10.06
C SER A 242 17.22 21.73 -8.71
N PHE A 243 17.32 20.93 -7.65
CA PHE A 243 17.07 21.33 -6.26
C PHE A 243 17.73 20.35 -5.29
N GLY A 244 17.98 20.79 -4.07
CA GLY A 244 18.33 19.90 -2.96
C GLY A 244 17.12 19.58 -2.10
N ALA A 245 17.10 18.40 -1.49
CA ALA A 245 16.09 17.97 -0.55
C ALA A 245 16.70 17.61 0.82
N LEU A 246 15.93 17.80 1.89
CA LEU A 246 16.24 17.27 3.21
C LEU A 246 14.99 16.57 3.73
N VAL A 247 15.11 15.28 4.05
CA VAL A 247 14.03 14.48 4.62
C VAL A 247 14.41 14.15 6.06
N THR A 248 13.70 14.76 7.01
CA THR A 248 14.03 14.71 8.43
C THR A 248 13.39 13.53 9.14
N TYR A 249 14.10 13.00 10.14
CA TYR A 249 13.69 11.85 10.94
C TYR A 249 12.36 12.09 11.66
N ASP A 250 12.07 13.33 12.07
CA ASP A 250 10.83 13.70 12.75
C ASP A 250 9.58 13.74 11.83
N GLY A 251 9.75 13.75 10.50
CA GLY A 251 8.64 13.73 9.55
C GLY A 251 8.59 14.88 8.53
N GLY A 252 9.58 15.77 8.50
CA GLY A 252 9.61 16.89 7.56
C GLY A 252 10.22 16.57 6.19
N VAL A 253 9.72 17.23 5.15
CA VAL A 253 10.32 17.30 3.81
C VAL A 253 10.62 18.76 3.51
N TYR A 254 11.90 19.08 3.33
CA TYR A 254 12.37 20.42 3.02
C TYR A 254 13.04 20.46 1.64
N ALA A 255 12.99 21.61 0.99
CA ALA A 255 13.63 21.84 -0.30
C ALA A 255 14.51 23.11 -0.29
N ARG A 256 15.59 23.10 -1.06
CA ARG A 256 16.44 24.26 -1.39
C ARG A 256 16.61 24.34 -2.91
N LYS A 257 16.75 25.53 -3.50
CA LYS A 257 17.05 25.60 -4.95
C LYS A 257 18.49 25.16 -5.20
N ALA A 258 18.79 24.79 -6.45
CA ALA A 258 20.16 24.45 -6.85
C ALA A 258 21.17 25.53 -6.44
N GLY A 259 22.24 25.12 -5.76
CA GLY A 259 23.28 26.03 -5.23
C GLY A 259 22.88 26.94 -4.05
N GLU A 260 21.64 26.90 -3.54
CA GLU A 260 21.29 27.48 -2.23
C GLU A 260 21.70 26.51 -1.10
N THR A 261 21.84 27.02 0.14
CA THR A 261 22.21 26.22 1.34
C THR A 261 21.13 26.17 2.41
N GLU A 262 20.14 27.06 2.37
CA GLU A 262 19.04 27.09 3.34
C GLU A 262 17.87 26.25 2.83
N TYR A 263 17.43 25.31 3.66
CA TYR A 263 16.27 24.47 3.42
C TYR A 263 14.99 25.18 3.89
N THR A 264 13.93 25.13 3.08
CA THR A 264 12.59 25.60 3.45
C THR A 264 11.63 24.42 3.53
N LEU A 265 10.81 24.35 4.58
CA LEU A 265 9.80 23.29 4.74
C LEU A 265 8.83 23.31 3.55
N PHE A 266 8.70 22.17 2.88
CA PHE A 266 7.78 21.97 1.76
C PHE A 266 6.49 21.28 2.22
N THR A 267 6.62 20.17 2.96
CA THR A 267 5.50 19.44 3.58
C THR A 267 6.01 18.55 4.72
N ASN A 268 5.13 17.86 5.42
CA ASN A 268 5.47 16.70 6.25
C ASN A 268 5.07 15.39 5.54
N TRP A 269 5.81 14.32 5.80
CA TRP A 269 5.58 12.96 5.30
C TRP A 269 5.03 12.00 6.38
N LYS A 270 5.04 12.43 7.65
CA LYS A 270 4.31 11.83 8.78
C LYS A 270 3.06 12.64 9.12
#